data_AF-A0A7X7F9D6-F1
#
_entry.id   AF-A0A7X7F9D6-F1
#
_cell.length_a   1.000
_cell.length_b   1.000
_cell.length_c   1.000
_cell.angle_alpha   90.00
_cell.angle_beta   90.00
_cell.angle_gamma   90.00
#
_symmetry.space_group_name_H-M   'P 1'
#
loop_
_entity.id
_entity.type
_entity.pdbx_description
1 polymer ?
#
loop_
_entity_poly.entity_id
_entity_poly.type
_entity_poly.pdbx_seq_one_letter_code
_entity_poly.pdbx_strand_id
1 'polypeptide(L)'
;GASGLVSVHIPATVTNIGASAFAYCPLLMTFTVDSANSAYQSLYGVLFSLNGTVLAQHPVGRGGVYTLPEGVATIAAGAFAGADGLTSVIVPTSTTAIGDGAFASCANLAAVYFRGDAPTTGEDVFGKVLGIVYYPPTASGWGATFGGLDAFAWNAAVEAGAGFGMQGGVFGFNVVGSSGMVVIVEAADDLTSPAWTPVSTQTLSNGSAPFEDPGSVDKPSRFYRLRMP
;
A
#
# COMPACT_ATOMS: atom_id res chain seq x y z
N GLY A 1 -1.07 23.56 6.01
CA GLY A 1 -2.54 23.46 6.06
C GLY A 1 -3.04 23.90 7.42
N ALA A 2 -4.33 23.69 7.68
CA ALA A 2 -4.98 24.05 8.94
C ALA A 2 -4.57 23.06 10.04
N SER A 3 -3.81 23.53 11.05
CA SER A 3 -3.19 22.68 12.08
C SER A 3 -4.16 22.04 13.07
N GLY A 4 -5.38 22.58 13.21
CA GLY A 4 -6.42 22.08 14.12
C GLY A 4 -7.56 21.32 13.44
N LEU A 5 -7.50 21.11 12.12
CA LEU A 5 -8.60 20.49 11.37
C LEU A 5 -8.58 18.97 11.58
N VAL A 6 -9.60 18.44 12.28
CA VAL A 6 -9.70 17.00 12.60
C VAL A 6 -10.65 16.24 11.67
N SER A 7 -11.68 16.92 11.17
CA SER A 7 -12.65 16.35 10.24
C SER A 7 -13.15 17.39 9.27
N VAL A 8 -13.57 16.94 8.08
CA VAL A 8 -14.19 17.78 7.05
C VAL A 8 -15.49 17.14 6.61
N HIS A 9 -16.55 17.94 6.57
CA HIS A 9 -17.81 17.55 5.97
C HIS A 9 -17.95 18.22 4.59
N ILE A 10 -18.29 17.44 3.56
CA ILE A 10 -18.51 17.89 2.20
C ILE A 10 -20.02 17.89 1.91
N PRO A 11 -20.67 19.07 1.86
CA PRO A 11 -22.10 19.18 1.59
C PRO A 11 -22.48 18.74 0.17
N ALA A 12 -23.76 18.45 -0.04
CA ALA A 12 -24.30 18.03 -1.34
C ALA A 12 -24.02 19.00 -2.51
N THR A 13 -23.83 20.29 -2.21
CA THR A 13 -23.63 21.35 -3.21
C THR A 13 -22.19 21.49 -3.71
N VAL A 14 -21.22 20.83 -3.06
CA VAL A 14 -19.81 20.91 -3.46
C VAL A 14 -19.59 20.06 -4.71
N THR A 15 -19.22 20.70 -5.81
CA THR A 15 -18.92 20.06 -7.09
C THR A 15 -17.43 20.02 -7.44
N ASN A 16 -16.62 20.84 -6.76
CA ASN A 16 -15.18 20.92 -7.01
C ASN A 16 -14.40 21.21 -5.73
N ILE A 17 -13.32 20.48 -5.53
CA ILE A 17 -12.32 20.65 -4.48
C ILE A 17 -10.98 20.74 -5.21
N GLY A 18 -10.26 21.84 -4.98
CA GLY A 18 -8.96 22.05 -5.62
C GLY A 18 -7.92 21.01 -5.20
N ALA A 19 -6.94 20.77 -6.08
CA ALA A 19 -5.77 19.97 -5.76
C ALA A 19 -5.11 20.46 -4.47
N SER A 20 -4.64 19.54 -3.62
CA SER A 20 -3.96 19.84 -2.36
C SER A 20 -4.76 20.68 -1.36
N ALA A 21 -6.08 20.87 -1.52
CA ALA A 21 -6.89 21.74 -0.66
C ALA A 21 -6.81 21.39 0.83
N PHE A 22 -6.57 20.12 1.16
CA PHE A 22 -6.43 19.64 2.52
C PHE A 22 -5.06 18.98 2.80
N ALA A 23 -4.09 19.21 1.92
CA ALA A 23 -2.71 18.80 2.16
C ALA A 23 -2.15 19.52 3.39
N TYR A 24 -1.20 18.87 4.09
CA TYR A 24 -0.56 19.44 5.28
C TYR A 24 -1.54 19.87 6.39
N CYS A 25 -2.63 19.12 6.58
CA CYS A 25 -3.58 19.25 7.70
C CYS A 25 -3.34 18.11 8.70
N PRO A 26 -2.31 18.19 9.57
CA PRO A 26 -1.70 17.04 10.25
C PRO A 26 -2.63 16.30 11.23
N LEU A 27 -3.75 16.90 11.64
CA LEU A 27 -4.72 16.28 12.53
C LEU A 27 -5.96 15.74 11.80
N LEU A 28 -6.04 15.89 10.48
CA LEU A 28 -7.23 15.51 9.71
C LEU A 28 -7.36 13.99 9.65
N MET A 29 -8.38 13.47 10.33
CA MET A 29 -8.63 12.04 10.48
C MET A 29 -9.75 11.52 9.60
N THR A 30 -10.65 12.38 9.11
CA THR A 30 -11.82 11.89 8.35
C THR A 30 -12.47 12.94 7.45
N PHE A 31 -12.98 12.47 6.32
CA PHE A 31 -13.95 13.15 5.49
C PHE A 31 -15.33 12.50 5.64
N THR A 32 -16.39 13.29 5.74
CA THR A 32 -17.77 12.84 5.51
C THR A 32 -18.33 13.57 4.30
N VAL A 33 -19.19 12.91 3.54
CA VAL A 33 -19.80 13.48 2.33
C VAL A 33 -21.30 13.19 2.38
N ASP A 34 -22.12 14.20 2.07
CA ASP A 34 -23.56 14.00 1.94
C ASP A 34 -23.88 12.96 0.87
N SER A 35 -24.85 12.08 1.12
CA SER A 35 -25.28 11.06 0.16
C SER A 35 -25.86 11.64 -1.14
N ALA A 36 -26.31 12.90 -1.10
CA ALA A 36 -26.80 13.63 -2.26
C ALA A 36 -25.69 14.38 -3.02
N ASN A 37 -24.43 14.32 -2.57
CA ASN A 37 -23.33 14.93 -3.31
C ASN A 37 -23.12 14.21 -4.64
N SER A 38 -23.00 15.00 -5.72
CA SER A 38 -22.93 14.48 -7.09
C SER A 38 -21.51 14.31 -7.64
N ALA A 39 -20.49 14.71 -6.87
CA ALA A 39 -19.09 14.74 -7.31
C ALA A 39 -18.17 13.86 -6.48
N TYR A 40 -18.45 13.70 -5.18
CA TYR A 40 -17.59 13.03 -4.22
C TYR A 40 -18.32 11.98 -3.40
N GLN A 41 -17.55 11.08 -2.81
CA GLN A 41 -17.99 10.17 -1.76
C GLN A 41 -16.88 10.02 -0.71
N SER A 42 -17.26 9.53 0.47
CA SER A 42 -16.30 9.11 1.49
C SER A 42 -16.34 7.60 1.63
N LEU A 43 -15.19 6.96 1.47
CA LEU A 43 -15.02 5.53 1.72
C LEU A 43 -14.10 5.36 2.92
N TYR A 44 -14.66 4.83 4.02
CA TYR A 44 -13.97 4.68 5.31
C TYR A 44 -13.31 5.98 5.81
N GLY A 45 -13.91 7.14 5.53
CA GLY A 45 -13.39 8.45 5.94
C GLY A 45 -12.31 9.03 5.02
N VAL A 46 -12.06 8.42 3.86
CA VAL A 46 -11.15 8.94 2.82
C VAL A 46 -11.98 9.50 1.66
N LEU A 47 -11.55 10.62 1.08
CA LEU A 47 -12.29 11.33 0.04
C LEU A 47 -11.96 10.80 -1.35
N PHE A 48 -12.99 10.39 -2.08
CA PHE A 48 -12.91 9.92 -3.47
C PHE A 48 -13.87 10.70 -4.36
N SER A 49 -13.65 10.64 -5.67
CA SER A 49 -14.71 10.96 -6.64
C SER A 49 -15.92 10.04 -6.44
N LEU A 50 -17.12 10.50 -6.84
CA LEU A 50 -18.36 9.74 -6.66
C LEU A 50 -18.34 8.35 -7.33
N ASN A 51 -17.62 8.20 -8.45
CA ASN A 51 -17.45 6.90 -9.11
C ASN A 51 -16.34 6.04 -8.49
N GLY A 52 -15.59 6.55 -7.50
CA GLY A 52 -14.52 5.83 -6.79
C GLY A 52 -13.20 5.73 -7.55
N THR A 53 -13.12 6.26 -8.77
CA THR A 53 -11.93 6.10 -9.64
C THR A 53 -10.79 7.06 -9.31
N VAL A 54 -11.05 8.12 -8.55
CA VAL A 54 -10.03 9.11 -8.13
C VAL A 54 -9.96 9.15 -6.62
N LEU A 55 -8.79 8.87 -6.05
CA LEU A 55 -8.49 9.21 -4.67
C LEU A 55 -8.16 10.71 -4.64
N ALA A 56 -9.10 11.49 -4.10
CA ALA A 56 -9.00 12.95 -4.08
C ALA A 56 -8.13 13.43 -2.91
N GLN A 57 -8.35 12.88 -1.71
CA GLN A 57 -7.55 13.22 -0.54
C GLN A 57 -7.62 12.13 0.54
N HIS A 58 -6.45 11.67 0.96
CA HIS A 58 -6.25 10.90 2.19
C HIS A 58 -6.18 11.83 3.41
N PRO A 59 -6.87 11.50 4.53
CA PRO A 59 -6.75 12.25 5.77
C PRO A 59 -5.30 12.21 6.30
N VAL A 60 -4.65 13.37 6.29
CA VAL A 60 -3.21 13.51 6.57
C VAL A 60 -2.82 13.02 7.98
N GLY A 61 -3.73 13.11 8.96
CA GLY A 61 -3.48 12.65 10.32
C GLY A 61 -3.55 11.13 10.50
N ARG A 62 -4.01 10.38 9.50
CA ARG A 62 -3.98 8.90 9.55
C ARG A 62 -2.58 8.39 9.24
N GLY A 63 -2.17 7.38 9.98
CA GLY A 63 -0.87 6.74 9.80
C GLY A 63 -0.94 5.23 9.57
N GLY A 64 0.24 4.61 9.49
CA GLY A 64 0.42 3.19 9.24
C GLY A 64 0.34 2.85 7.75
N VAL A 65 -0.23 1.69 7.45
CA VAL A 65 -0.35 1.16 6.08
C VAL A 65 -1.71 1.57 5.51
N TYR A 66 -1.70 2.11 4.29
CA TYR A 66 -2.93 2.40 3.55
C TYR A 66 -2.99 1.60 2.24
N THR A 67 -4.05 0.81 2.09
CA THR A 67 -4.35 0.07 0.86
C THR A 67 -5.41 0.82 0.07
N LEU A 68 -5.08 1.23 -1.15
CA LEU A 68 -6.06 1.81 -2.05
C LEU A 68 -7.06 0.71 -2.50
N PRO A 69 -8.36 1.02 -2.55
CA PRO A 69 -9.36 0.12 -3.11
C PRO A 69 -9.07 -0.20 -4.58
N GLU A 70 -9.38 -1.42 -5.02
CA GLU A 70 -9.39 -1.75 -6.44
C GLU A 70 -10.39 -0.85 -7.20
N GLY A 71 -10.05 -0.49 -8.44
CA GLY A 71 -10.83 0.43 -9.28
C GLY A 71 -10.36 1.89 -9.22
N VAL A 72 -9.46 2.24 -8.29
CA VAL A 72 -8.84 3.58 -8.26
C VAL A 72 -7.86 3.72 -9.42
N ALA A 73 -8.24 4.52 -10.41
CA ALA A 73 -7.44 4.81 -11.60
C ALA A 73 -6.43 5.94 -11.38
N THR A 74 -6.77 6.93 -10.55
CA THR A 74 -5.97 8.14 -10.36
C THR A 74 -5.77 8.46 -8.89
N ILE A 75 -4.53 8.74 -8.52
CA ILE A 75 -4.17 9.39 -7.26
C ILE A 75 -4.01 10.89 -7.55
N ALA A 76 -4.86 11.73 -6.97
CA ALA A 76 -4.86 13.16 -7.26
C ALA A 76 -3.58 13.87 -6.77
N ALA A 77 -3.30 15.04 -7.34
CA ALA A 77 -2.20 15.89 -6.89
C ALA A 77 -2.37 16.26 -5.40
N GLY A 78 -1.30 16.08 -4.64
CA GLY A 78 -1.27 16.28 -3.19
C GLY A 78 -2.16 15.37 -2.34
N ALA A 79 -2.68 14.27 -2.90
CA ALA A 79 -3.64 13.40 -2.24
C ALA A 79 -3.17 12.84 -0.87
N PHE A 80 -1.87 12.60 -0.70
CA PHE A 80 -1.24 12.16 0.54
C PHE A 80 -0.27 13.20 1.11
N ALA A 81 -0.14 14.38 0.49
CA ALA A 81 0.91 15.34 0.83
C ALA A 81 0.87 15.76 2.32
N GLY A 82 2.02 15.59 2.99
CA GLY A 82 2.21 15.85 4.41
C GLY A 82 1.73 14.73 5.35
N ALA A 83 1.31 13.57 4.84
CA ALA A 83 0.85 12.45 5.66
C ALA A 83 2.02 11.72 6.35
N ASP A 84 2.65 12.40 7.31
CA ASP A 84 3.83 11.90 8.03
C ASP A 84 3.55 10.64 8.85
N GLY A 85 2.29 10.35 9.18
CA GLY A 85 1.95 9.11 9.89
C GLY A 85 2.05 7.86 9.01
N LEU A 86 1.99 7.99 7.67
CA LEU A 86 1.97 6.84 6.77
C LEU A 86 3.35 6.21 6.67
N THR A 87 3.37 4.88 6.77
CA THR A 87 4.60 4.07 6.65
C THR A 87 4.64 3.28 5.35
N SER A 88 3.49 2.91 4.81
CA SER A 88 3.38 2.19 3.53
C SER A 88 2.08 2.53 2.80
N VAL A 89 2.15 2.56 1.47
CA VAL A 89 0.97 2.68 0.61
C VAL A 89 0.96 1.54 -0.40
N ILE A 90 -0.18 0.84 -0.53
CA ILE A 90 -0.38 -0.23 -1.49
C ILE A 90 -1.30 0.29 -2.60
N VAL A 91 -0.77 0.33 -3.82
CA VAL A 91 -1.42 0.86 -5.02
C VAL A 91 -1.93 -0.31 -5.88
N PRO A 92 -3.23 -0.34 -6.23
CA PRO A 92 -3.84 -1.45 -6.96
C PRO A 92 -3.38 -1.50 -8.42
N THR A 93 -3.70 -2.62 -9.09
CA THR A 93 -3.41 -2.84 -10.52
C THR A 93 -4.09 -1.85 -11.45
N SER A 94 -5.17 -1.22 -10.99
CA SER A 94 -6.01 -0.32 -11.77
C SER A 94 -5.48 1.11 -11.85
N THR A 95 -4.49 1.48 -11.04
CA THR A 95 -3.95 2.85 -11.02
C THR A 95 -3.06 3.10 -12.24
N THR A 96 -3.38 4.14 -13.01
CA THR A 96 -2.70 4.50 -14.26
C THR A 96 -2.09 5.90 -14.22
N ALA A 97 -2.47 6.74 -13.24
CA ALA A 97 -1.97 8.10 -13.08
C ALA A 97 -1.77 8.50 -11.62
N ILE A 98 -0.69 9.22 -11.35
CA ILE A 98 -0.37 9.84 -10.07
C ILE A 98 -0.08 11.34 -10.31
N GLY A 99 -0.82 12.22 -9.66
CA GLY A 99 -0.67 13.66 -9.81
C GLY A 99 0.54 14.26 -9.09
N ASP A 100 0.79 15.53 -9.37
CA ASP A 100 1.92 16.29 -8.83
C ASP A 100 1.97 16.24 -7.30
N GLY A 101 3.16 15.98 -6.75
CA GLY A 101 3.41 15.95 -5.32
C GLY A 101 2.45 15.06 -4.52
N ALA A 102 1.89 14.00 -5.12
CA ALA A 102 0.86 13.17 -4.48
C ALA A 102 1.28 12.65 -3.11
N PHE A 103 2.57 12.36 -2.91
CA PHE A 103 3.17 11.88 -1.66
C PHE A 103 4.21 12.86 -1.11
N ALA A 104 4.17 14.13 -1.53
CA ALA A 104 5.16 15.11 -1.12
C ALA A 104 5.17 15.27 0.41
N SER A 105 6.38 15.19 0.98
CA SER A 105 6.63 15.33 2.41
C SER A 105 5.87 14.33 3.27
N CYS A 106 5.71 13.08 2.82
CA CYS A 106 5.34 11.97 3.70
C CYS A 106 6.61 11.44 4.39
N ALA A 107 7.04 12.07 5.48
CA ALA A 107 8.40 11.88 6.02
C ALA A 107 8.72 10.44 6.47
N ASN A 108 7.71 9.69 6.92
CA ASN A 108 7.88 8.31 7.38
C ASN A 108 7.44 7.25 6.35
N LEU A 109 7.10 7.65 5.12
CA LEU A 109 6.70 6.72 4.07
C LEU A 109 7.93 5.92 3.61
N ALA A 110 8.06 4.71 4.13
CA ALA A 110 9.20 3.84 3.91
C ALA A 110 9.06 3.00 2.63
N ALA A 111 7.84 2.69 2.22
CA ALA A 111 7.60 1.87 1.03
C ALA A 111 6.30 2.23 0.30
N VAL A 112 6.32 2.09 -1.02
CA VAL A 112 5.12 2.11 -1.86
C VAL A 112 5.09 0.85 -2.71
N TYR A 113 4.04 0.05 -2.56
CA TYR A 113 3.88 -1.23 -3.25
C TYR A 113 2.88 -1.08 -4.37
N PHE A 114 3.34 -1.14 -5.61
CA PHE A 114 2.48 -1.19 -6.79
C PHE A 114 2.15 -2.64 -7.13
N ARG A 115 0.89 -2.92 -7.42
CA ARG A 115 0.43 -4.26 -7.81
C ARG A 115 0.43 -4.53 -9.31
N GLY A 116 0.72 -3.52 -10.13
CA GLY A 116 0.66 -3.60 -11.59
C GLY A 116 1.78 -2.83 -12.30
N ASP A 117 1.52 -2.48 -13.55
CA ASP A 117 2.42 -1.69 -14.39
C ASP A 117 2.65 -0.29 -13.82
N ALA A 118 3.76 0.34 -14.22
CA ALA A 118 4.10 1.69 -13.77
C ALA A 118 3.06 2.71 -14.26
N PRO A 119 2.39 3.46 -13.37
CA PRO A 119 1.51 4.53 -13.78
C PRO A 119 2.29 5.74 -14.29
N THR A 120 1.63 6.60 -15.04
CA THR A 120 2.17 7.93 -15.35
C THR A 120 2.25 8.79 -14.10
N THR A 121 3.27 9.66 -14.02
CA THR A 121 3.52 10.53 -12.86
C THR A 121 3.53 11.99 -13.24
N GLY A 122 2.98 12.83 -12.37
CA GLY A 122 3.20 14.26 -12.34
C GLY A 122 4.58 14.66 -11.83
N GLU A 123 4.76 15.94 -11.56
CA GLU A 123 6.00 16.50 -11.04
C GLU A 123 6.19 16.19 -9.55
N ASP A 124 7.44 15.89 -9.16
CA ASP A 124 7.89 15.72 -7.77
C ASP A 124 6.95 14.86 -6.88
N VAL A 125 6.42 13.76 -7.43
CA VAL A 125 5.43 12.88 -6.78
C VAL A 125 5.84 12.48 -5.36
N PHE A 126 7.12 12.21 -5.14
CA PHE A 126 7.71 11.79 -3.87
C PHE A 126 8.63 12.84 -3.23
N GLY A 127 8.39 14.13 -3.48
CA GLY A 127 9.24 15.21 -2.97
C GLY A 127 9.50 15.10 -1.45
N LYS A 128 10.76 15.01 -1.04
CA LYS A 128 11.21 14.81 0.37
C LYS A 128 10.82 13.47 1.01
N VAL A 129 10.52 12.45 0.21
CA VAL A 129 10.35 11.07 0.68
C VAL A 129 11.67 10.31 0.46
N LEU A 130 12.01 9.40 1.38
CA LEU A 130 13.23 8.58 1.34
C LEU A 130 12.92 7.07 1.25
N GLY A 131 11.67 6.73 0.97
CA GLY A 131 11.20 5.36 0.85
C GLY A 131 11.61 4.68 -0.45
N ILE A 132 11.15 3.43 -0.60
CA ILE A 132 11.43 2.58 -1.74
C ILE A 132 10.13 2.21 -2.47
N VAL A 133 10.19 2.16 -3.80
CA VAL A 133 9.11 1.64 -4.63
C VAL A 133 9.34 0.15 -4.90
N TYR A 134 8.30 -0.66 -4.68
CA TYR A 134 8.28 -2.08 -5.04
C TYR A 134 7.20 -2.36 -6.06
N TYR A 135 7.51 -3.18 -7.07
CA TYR A 135 6.59 -3.57 -8.13
C TYR A 135 6.70 -5.06 -8.49
N PRO A 136 5.69 -5.68 -9.13
CA PRO A 136 5.74 -7.09 -9.47
C PRO A 136 6.81 -7.36 -10.54
N PRO A 137 7.59 -8.46 -10.48
CA PRO A 137 8.61 -8.77 -11.49
C PRO A 137 8.09 -8.91 -12.93
N THR A 138 6.79 -9.17 -13.09
CA THR A 138 6.12 -9.31 -14.39
C THR A 138 5.55 -7.99 -14.92
N ALA A 139 5.60 -6.91 -14.13
CA ALA A 139 5.03 -5.63 -14.51
C ALA A 139 5.97 -4.85 -15.45
N SER A 140 5.35 -4.04 -16.31
CA SER A 140 6.01 -3.24 -17.34
C SER A 140 6.08 -1.77 -16.95
N GLY A 141 6.94 -1.00 -17.65
CA GLY A 141 7.05 0.46 -17.49
C GLY A 141 7.96 0.92 -16.34
N TRP A 142 8.57 0.00 -15.60
CA TRP A 142 9.44 0.31 -14.47
C TRP A 142 10.89 0.58 -14.88
N GLY A 143 11.47 1.64 -14.33
CA GLY A 143 12.91 1.94 -14.38
C GLY A 143 13.61 1.63 -13.05
N ALA A 144 14.90 1.95 -12.97
CA ALA A 144 15.64 1.87 -11.69
C ALA A 144 15.12 2.86 -10.63
N THR A 145 14.45 3.91 -11.08
CA THR A 145 13.78 4.90 -10.22
C THR A 145 12.36 5.16 -10.72
N PHE A 146 11.46 5.55 -9.81
CA PHE A 146 10.10 5.96 -10.12
C PHE A 146 9.71 7.18 -9.28
N GLY A 147 9.34 8.29 -9.93
CA GLY A 147 8.99 9.54 -9.25
C GLY A 147 10.09 10.12 -8.33
N GLY A 148 11.37 9.76 -8.58
CA GLY A 148 12.51 10.19 -7.78
C GLY A 148 12.97 9.21 -6.70
N LEU A 149 12.22 8.14 -6.43
CA LEU A 149 12.61 7.07 -5.50
C LEU A 149 13.26 5.90 -6.24
N ASP A 150 14.11 5.15 -5.55
CA ASP A 150 14.60 3.85 -6.04
C ASP A 150 13.42 2.88 -6.20
N ALA A 151 13.42 2.14 -7.32
CA ALA A 151 12.36 1.19 -7.67
C ALA A 151 12.93 -0.20 -7.90
N PHE A 152 12.43 -1.18 -7.16
CA PHE A 152 12.87 -2.57 -7.25
C PHE A 152 11.72 -3.52 -7.55
N ALA A 153 12.00 -4.49 -8.44
CA ALA A 153 11.12 -5.64 -8.59
C ALA A 153 11.04 -6.40 -7.25
N TRP A 154 9.83 -6.76 -6.85
CA TRP A 154 9.55 -7.51 -5.63
C TRP A 154 10.10 -8.93 -5.78
N ASN A 155 11.18 -9.22 -5.06
CA ASN A 155 12.03 -10.39 -5.26
C ASN A 155 11.98 -11.38 -4.09
N ALA A 156 10.92 -11.33 -3.27
CA ALA A 156 10.81 -12.21 -2.13
C ALA A 156 10.79 -13.68 -2.56
N ALA A 157 11.59 -14.50 -1.90
CA ALA A 157 11.72 -15.91 -2.20
C ALA A 157 11.79 -16.74 -0.92
N VAL A 158 11.46 -18.01 -1.04
CA VAL A 158 11.71 -19.00 0.02
C VAL A 158 13.13 -19.53 -0.13
N GLU A 159 13.91 -19.47 0.94
CA GLU A 159 15.25 -20.06 0.98
C GLU A 159 15.17 -21.49 1.54
N ALA A 160 15.61 -22.46 0.72
CA ALA A 160 15.69 -23.87 1.10
C ALA A 160 17.00 -24.16 1.86
N GLY A 161 17.20 -23.49 3.00
CA GLY A 161 18.40 -23.57 3.83
C GLY A 161 18.14 -24.08 5.25
N ALA A 162 19.03 -23.74 6.18
CA ALA A 162 18.81 -23.94 7.60
C ALA A 162 17.61 -23.09 8.04
N GLY A 163 16.46 -23.72 8.27
CA GLY A 163 15.19 -23.01 8.27
C GLY A 163 14.07 -23.83 7.64
N PHE A 164 14.39 -24.55 6.57
CA PHE A 164 13.38 -25.20 5.73
C PHE A 164 13.00 -26.59 6.25
N GLY A 165 11.71 -26.80 6.50
CA GLY A 165 11.16 -28.09 6.92
C GLY A 165 10.57 -28.08 8.32
N MET A 166 10.46 -29.27 8.92
CA MET A 166 9.91 -29.43 10.28
C MET A 166 10.93 -29.01 11.34
N GLN A 167 10.57 -28.05 12.20
CA GLN A 167 11.34 -27.59 13.36
C GLN A 167 10.42 -27.50 14.57
N GLY A 168 10.82 -28.06 15.70
CA GLY A 168 10.02 -27.96 16.93
C GLY A 168 8.58 -28.50 16.82
N GLY A 169 8.29 -29.35 15.83
CA GLY A 169 6.95 -29.89 15.56
C GLY A 169 6.10 -29.08 14.58
N VAL A 170 6.61 -27.99 14.03
CA VAL A 170 5.92 -27.14 13.03
C VAL A 170 6.74 -27.02 11.74
N PHE A 171 6.08 -26.78 10.62
CA PHE A 171 6.76 -26.48 9.37
C PHE A 171 7.21 -25.01 9.32
N GLY A 172 8.40 -24.75 8.82
CA GLY A 172 8.95 -23.42 8.64
C GLY A 172 9.92 -23.30 7.46
N PHE A 173 10.29 -22.06 7.15
CA PHE A 173 11.29 -21.71 6.15
C PHE A 173 11.75 -20.26 6.34
N ASN A 174 12.89 -19.89 5.74
CA ASN A 174 13.31 -18.50 5.68
C ASN A 174 12.72 -17.82 4.45
N VAL A 175 12.22 -16.60 4.63
CA VAL A 175 11.88 -15.70 3.54
C VAL A 175 13.02 -14.72 3.34
N VAL A 176 13.51 -14.63 2.11
CA VAL A 176 14.62 -13.76 1.72
C VAL A 176 14.18 -12.76 0.66
N GLY A 177 14.86 -11.62 0.58
CA GLY A 177 14.55 -10.54 -0.35
C GLY A 177 15.31 -9.26 0.01
N SER A 178 14.92 -8.12 -0.56
CA SER A 178 15.54 -6.84 -0.18
C SER A 178 15.23 -6.47 1.28
N SER A 179 16.18 -5.82 1.96
CA SER A 179 15.99 -5.34 3.33
C SER A 179 14.87 -4.30 3.41
N GLY A 180 14.02 -4.38 4.44
CA GLY A 180 12.86 -3.52 4.62
C GLY A 180 11.63 -3.92 3.80
N MET A 181 11.73 -4.94 2.94
CA MET A 181 10.60 -5.48 2.19
C MET A 181 9.60 -6.14 3.12
N VAL A 182 8.31 -5.87 2.90
CA VAL A 182 7.20 -6.56 3.56
C VAL A 182 6.74 -7.72 2.69
N VAL A 183 6.57 -8.88 3.31
CA VAL A 183 6.13 -10.11 2.67
C VAL A 183 4.98 -10.72 3.47
N ILE A 184 3.87 -11.02 2.80
CA ILE A 184 2.78 -11.78 3.38
C ILE A 184 2.97 -13.25 3.00
N VAL A 185 3.00 -14.11 4.00
CA VAL A 185 2.94 -15.57 3.80
C VAL A 185 1.48 -15.98 3.88
N GLU A 186 1.00 -16.63 2.83
CA GLU A 186 -0.33 -17.20 2.78
C GLU A 186 -0.25 -18.72 2.78
N ALA A 187 -1.21 -19.37 3.44
CA ALA A 187 -1.35 -20.81 3.44
C ALA A 187 -2.70 -21.24 2.85
N ALA A 188 -2.70 -22.42 2.23
CA ALA A 188 -3.89 -23.14 1.80
C ALA A 188 -3.73 -24.63 2.14
N ASP A 189 -4.83 -25.31 2.46
CA ASP A 189 -4.81 -26.74 2.81
C ASP A 189 -5.09 -27.65 1.59
N ASP A 190 -5.46 -27.07 0.45
CA ASP A 190 -5.79 -27.76 -0.80
C ASP A 190 -5.34 -26.93 -2.01
N LEU A 191 -4.63 -27.53 -2.98
CA LEU A 191 -4.23 -26.85 -4.22
C LEU A 191 -5.24 -26.98 -5.37
N THR A 192 -6.20 -27.90 -5.26
CA THR A 192 -7.21 -28.10 -6.32
C THR A 192 -8.27 -27.01 -6.28
N SER A 193 -8.57 -26.46 -5.09
CA SER A 193 -9.43 -25.29 -4.88
C SER A 193 -8.87 -24.43 -3.74
N PRO A 194 -7.77 -23.69 -3.97
CA PRO A 194 -7.03 -23.09 -2.88
C PRO A 194 -7.73 -21.89 -2.26
N ALA A 195 -8.04 -22.00 -0.97
CA ALA A 195 -8.45 -20.90 -0.11
C ALA A 195 -7.22 -20.29 0.58
N TRP A 196 -6.47 -19.46 -0.14
CA TRP A 196 -5.28 -18.79 0.40
C TRP A 196 -5.66 -17.79 1.50
N THR A 197 -5.07 -17.96 2.69
CA THR A 197 -5.27 -17.05 3.82
C THR A 197 -3.94 -16.56 4.38
N PRO A 198 -3.80 -15.27 4.72
CA PRO A 198 -2.61 -14.78 5.39
C PRO A 198 -2.39 -15.48 6.72
N VAL A 199 -1.19 -16.05 6.90
CA VAL A 199 -0.76 -16.69 8.14
C VAL A 199 0.38 -15.94 8.82
N SER A 200 1.11 -15.10 8.09
CA SER A 200 2.14 -14.22 8.65
C SER A 200 2.37 -12.99 7.77
N THR A 201 2.77 -11.89 8.39
CA THR A 201 3.33 -10.70 7.72
C THR A 201 4.73 -10.46 8.28
N GLN A 202 5.72 -10.47 7.40
CA GLN A 202 7.13 -10.37 7.76
C GLN A 202 7.72 -9.09 7.17
N THR A 203 8.56 -8.41 7.94
CA THR A 203 9.44 -7.36 7.41
C THR A 203 10.85 -7.91 7.39
N LEU A 204 11.45 -8.01 6.21
CA LEU A 204 12.76 -8.62 6.03
C LEU A 204 13.85 -7.72 6.62
N SER A 205 14.38 -8.11 7.77
CA SER A 205 15.44 -7.35 8.44
C SER A 205 16.78 -7.85 7.91
N ASN A 206 17.59 -6.97 7.32
CA ASN A 206 18.83 -7.34 6.63
C ASN A 206 18.58 -8.38 5.50
N GLY A 207 17.40 -8.33 4.88
CA GLY A 207 17.05 -9.15 3.73
C GLY A 207 16.58 -10.59 4.04
N SER A 208 16.33 -10.94 5.29
CA SER A 208 15.76 -12.24 5.66
C SER A 208 14.82 -12.16 6.87
N ALA A 209 13.87 -13.09 6.95
CA ALA A 209 13.05 -13.33 8.13
C ALA A 209 12.66 -14.82 8.22
N PRO A 210 12.75 -15.46 9.40
CA PRO A 210 12.29 -16.82 9.59
C PRO A 210 10.77 -16.86 9.73
N PHE A 211 10.14 -17.83 9.08
CA PHE A 211 8.72 -18.14 9.19
C PHE A 211 8.53 -19.53 9.80
N GLU A 212 7.62 -19.62 10.76
CA GLU A 212 7.12 -20.88 11.32
C GLU A 212 5.60 -20.84 11.31
N ASP A 213 4.98 -22.01 11.09
CA ASP A 213 3.53 -22.13 11.02
C ASP A 213 2.98 -23.07 12.10
N PRO A 214 2.55 -22.54 13.25
CA PRO A 214 1.89 -23.33 14.29
C PRO A 214 0.65 -24.08 13.80
N GLY A 215 -0.02 -23.61 12.75
CA GLY A 215 -1.20 -24.27 12.19
C GLY A 215 -0.89 -25.49 11.32
N SER A 216 0.38 -25.84 11.11
CA SER A 216 0.81 -26.95 10.25
C SER A 216 0.69 -28.34 10.88
N VAL A 217 0.65 -28.43 12.21
CA VAL A 217 0.83 -29.69 12.98
C VAL A 217 -0.13 -30.81 12.55
N ASP A 218 -1.39 -30.49 12.28
CA ASP A 218 -2.45 -31.47 11.97
C ASP A 218 -2.94 -31.39 10.52
N LYS A 219 -2.14 -30.78 9.64
CA LYS A 219 -2.52 -30.54 8.24
C LYS A 219 -1.73 -31.49 7.33
N PRO A 220 -2.35 -32.59 6.83
CA PRO A 220 -1.67 -33.55 5.97
C PRO A 220 -1.30 -32.98 4.60
N SER A 221 -1.90 -31.84 4.24
CA SER A 221 -1.53 -31.04 3.08
C SER A 221 -1.63 -29.58 3.48
N ARG A 222 -0.51 -28.86 3.35
CA ARG A 222 -0.42 -27.43 3.62
C ARG A 222 0.58 -26.81 2.66
N PHE A 223 0.11 -25.80 1.95
CA PHE A 223 0.84 -25.16 0.87
C PHE A 223 1.03 -23.70 1.21
N TYR A 224 2.16 -23.16 0.76
CA TYR A 224 2.57 -21.80 1.08
C TYR A 224 2.82 -21.02 -0.20
N ARG A 225 2.46 -19.74 -0.19
CA ARG A 225 2.93 -18.78 -1.20
C ARG A 225 3.31 -17.47 -0.53
N LEU A 226 4.24 -16.77 -1.15
CA LEU A 226 4.58 -15.41 -0.79
C LEU A 226 3.75 -14.45 -1.62
N ARG A 227 3.27 -13.38 -1.00
CA ARG A 227 2.54 -12.31 -1.68
C ARG A 227 3.09 -10.96 -1.23
N MET A 228 3.19 -10.03 -2.17
CA MET A 228 3.34 -8.62 -1.85
C MET A 228 2.14 -8.12 -1.02
N PRO A 229 2.30 -7.10 -0.15
CA PRO A 229 1.22 -6.65 0.72
C PRO A 229 -0.07 -6.21 -0.02
#